data_AF-A0AAD5T1W2-F1
#
_entry.id   AF-A0AAD5T1W2-F1
#
_cell.length_a   1.000
_cell.length_b   1.000
_cell.length_c   1.000
_cell.angle_alpha   90.00
_cell.angle_beta   90.00
_cell.angle_gamma   90.00
#
_symmetry.space_group_name_H-M   'P 1'
#
loop_
_entity.id
_entity.type
_entity.pdbx_description
1 polymer ?
#
loop_
_entity_poly.entity_id
_entity_poly.type
_entity_poly.pdbx_seq_one_letter_code
_entity_poly.pdbx_strand_id
1 'polypeptide(L)'
;MRLNHNQQQKTLPVWGIGDVATAINHRGKGLAKRLLALADTFMATAVPKRKLAVLHASELGVPVYKSVGWQQCEMQMVSIATRAVEISNGSCSDGYVCDIDFNDAQHLSLVKACHDLFAASFIGSFLRVDGLDNDDFYWKNYVGTQNDPRPVTARILYTSCKTQKNASPQIGDTIGYIICEAMRFDLKNTPPNTPIKIQVKDLCVAKISAQEMSNSSGGDKAGATKVLALSPPEFFAAISILLETAIAKIFNTFFKENNGNSDNRGFENGTIQLMLNFSAAAVFPPALIDSLVKVGANWLAKENRLETTDSGWMFKFVEGGGSFEVAVAGRSGEAQTVVVGDIEALRKALGPVSEGCEYGFQACNGVVLQAGAPTFGFYKSDAF
;
A
#
# COMPACT_ATOMS: atom_id res chain seq x y z
N MET A 1 1.00 -24.26 -14.48
CA MET A 1 1.33 -25.20 -13.37
C MET A 1 1.08 -24.44 -12.07
N ARG A 2 0.07 -24.82 -11.28
CA ARG A 2 -0.34 -24.08 -10.07
C ARG A 2 0.61 -24.45 -8.94
N LEU A 3 1.29 -23.47 -8.35
CA LEU A 3 2.07 -23.68 -7.12
C LEU A 3 1.12 -24.14 -6.01
N ASN A 4 1.50 -25.20 -5.30
CA ASN A 4 0.77 -25.71 -4.15
C ASN A 4 0.55 -24.57 -3.14
N HIS A 5 -0.72 -24.23 -2.89
CA HIS A 5 -1.21 -23.12 -2.07
C HIS A 5 -0.95 -23.27 -0.55
N ASN A 6 0.02 -24.11 -0.15
CA ASN A 6 0.32 -24.42 1.26
C ASN A 6 1.70 -23.97 1.74
N GLN A 7 2.47 -23.24 0.93
CA GLN A 7 3.67 -22.58 1.45
C GLN A 7 3.24 -21.31 2.18
N GLN A 8 2.89 -21.47 3.46
CA GLN A 8 2.74 -20.39 4.42
C GLN A 8 3.94 -19.45 4.27
N GLN A 9 3.71 -18.24 3.76
CA GLN A 9 4.68 -17.16 3.93
C GLN A 9 4.94 -17.05 5.44
N LYS A 10 6.18 -17.33 5.86
CA LYS A 10 6.55 -17.24 7.27
C LYS A 10 6.51 -15.77 7.65
N THR A 11 5.49 -15.37 8.41
CA THR A 11 5.42 -14.03 8.99
C THR A 11 6.51 -13.87 10.04
N LEU A 12 7.30 -12.80 9.91
CA LEU A 12 8.34 -12.45 10.89
C LEU A 12 7.85 -11.27 11.74
N PRO A 13 7.80 -11.38 13.07
CA PRO A 13 7.56 -10.21 13.91
C PRO A 13 8.75 -9.26 13.83
N VAL A 14 8.50 -8.01 13.49
CA VAL A 14 9.51 -6.95 13.35
C VAL A 14 9.20 -5.78 14.28
N TRP A 15 10.24 -5.03 14.65
CA TRP A 15 10.06 -3.73 15.31
C TRP A 15 9.84 -2.65 14.26
N GLY A 16 8.76 -1.87 14.38
CA GLY A 16 8.60 -0.62 13.64
C GLY A 16 9.05 0.56 14.49
N ILE A 17 9.89 1.43 13.95
CA ILE A 17 10.23 2.72 14.56
C ILE A 17 9.60 3.84 13.73
N GLY A 18 8.86 4.72 14.40
CA GLY A 18 8.24 5.91 13.81
C GLY A 18 8.47 7.14 14.68
N ASP A 19 8.12 8.31 14.16
CA ASP A 19 7.99 9.58 14.89
C ASP A 19 9.22 10.01 15.70
N VAL A 20 10.41 9.68 15.21
CA VAL A 20 11.66 10.11 15.83
C VAL A 20 11.84 11.61 15.63
N ALA A 21 11.52 12.38 16.67
CA ALA A 21 11.63 13.83 16.65
C ALA A 21 12.49 14.35 17.81
N THR A 22 13.17 15.47 17.56
CA THR A 22 13.80 16.28 18.61
C THR A 22 13.35 17.72 18.47
N ALA A 23 13.03 18.35 19.60
CA ALA A 23 12.68 19.76 19.62
C ALA A 23 13.82 20.62 19.06
N ILE A 24 13.47 21.72 18.36
CA ILE A 24 14.40 22.53 17.57
C ILE A 24 15.60 23.01 18.41
N ASN A 25 15.34 23.48 19.63
CA ASN A 25 16.32 23.93 20.61
C ASN A 25 17.24 22.82 21.16
N HIS A 26 17.01 21.56 20.79
CA HIS A 26 17.82 20.41 21.18
C HIS A 26 18.48 19.67 20.00
N ARG A 27 18.30 20.16 18.77
CA ARG A 27 19.01 19.64 17.59
C ARG A 27 20.51 19.83 17.74
N GLY A 28 21.31 18.92 17.17
CA GLY A 28 22.77 18.94 17.26
C GLY A 28 23.36 18.48 18.60
N LYS A 29 22.55 18.29 19.65
CA LYS A 29 23.01 17.84 20.99
C LYS A 29 23.12 16.32 21.14
N GLY A 30 23.05 15.57 20.05
CA GLY A 30 23.13 14.11 20.06
C GLY A 30 21.91 13.37 20.66
N LEU A 31 20.83 14.08 21.03
CA LEU A 31 19.66 13.46 21.68
C LEU A 31 19.00 12.37 20.82
N ALA A 32 18.85 12.59 19.52
CA ALA A 32 18.27 11.59 18.62
C ALA A 32 19.09 10.28 18.63
N LYS A 33 20.43 10.39 18.61
CA LYS A 33 21.32 9.21 18.70
C LYS A 33 21.17 8.50 20.04
N ARG A 34 21.06 9.26 21.13
CA ARG A 34 20.85 8.69 22.48
C ARG A 34 19.50 7.98 22.59
N LEU A 35 18.43 8.56 22.03
CA LEU A 35 17.11 7.92 21.97
C LEU A 35 17.15 6.61 21.16
N LEU A 36 17.84 6.60 20.02
CA LEU A 36 18.00 5.40 19.21
C LEU A 36 18.79 4.31 19.94
N ALA A 37 19.85 4.66 20.66
CA ALA A 37 20.60 3.70 21.48
C ALA A 37 19.74 3.12 22.62
N LEU A 38 18.88 3.92 23.25
CA LEU A 38 17.92 3.42 24.25
C LEU A 38 16.89 2.48 23.62
N ALA A 39 16.40 2.83 22.43
CA ALA A 39 15.50 1.97 21.67
C ALA A 39 16.17 0.63 21.31
N ASP A 40 17.45 0.64 20.91
CA ASP A 40 18.22 -0.57 20.63
C ASP A 40 18.29 -1.50 21.84
N THR A 41 18.67 -0.97 23.01
CA THR A 41 18.70 -1.73 24.27
C THR A 41 17.33 -2.30 24.62
N PHE A 42 16.27 -1.51 24.46
CA PHE A 42 14.91 -1.97 24.69
C PHE A 42 14.53 -3.10 23.73
N MET A 43 14.77 -2.93 22.42
CA MET A 43 14.45 -3.95 21.41
C MET A 43 15.18 -5.27 21.66
N ALA A 44 16.44 -5.23 22.11
CA ALA A 44 17.23 -6.42 22.42
C ALA A 44 16.72 -7.18 23.67
N THR A 45 16.16 -6.46 24.65
CA THR A 45 15.75 -7.04 25.94
C THR A 45 14.27 -7.39 26.02
N ALA A 46 13.38 -6.63 25.37
CA ALA A 46 11.94 -6.69 25.61
C ALA A 46 11.27 -7.90 24.95
N VAL A 47 11.66 -8.26 23.73
CA VAL A 47 11.06 -9.36 22.97
C VAL A 47 12.13 -10.11 22.19
N PRO A 48 12.73 -11.18 22.75
CA PRO A 48 13.83 -11.93 22.12
C PRO A 48 13.49 -12.56 20.76
N LYS A 49 12.21 -12.61 20.38
CA LYS A 49 11.73 -13.19 19.12
C LYS A 49 11.84 -12.22 17.93
N ARG A 50 12.04 -10.92 18.15
CA ARG A 50 12.10 -9.91 17.08
C ARG A 50 13.54 -9.68 16.65
N LYS A 51 13.87 -10.15 15.45
CA LYS A 51 15.24 -10.16 14.91
C LYS A 51 15.59 -8.89 14.12
N LEU A 52 14.57 -8.18 13.64
CA LEU A 52 14.70 -7.09 12.68
C LEU A 52 13.89 -5.88 13.15
N ALA A 53 14.46 -4.70 12.94
CA ALA A 53 13.80 -3.42 13.10
C ALA A 53 13.77 -2.68 11.75
N VAL A 54 12.68 -1.94 11.50
CA VAL A 54 12.42 -1.23 10.25
C VAL A 54 11.94 0.19 10.54
N LEU A 55 12.31 1.13 9.68
CA LEU A 55 11.80 2.50 9.68
C LEU A 55 11.85 3.12 8.29
N HIS A 56 11.10 4.20 8.11
CA HIS A 56 11.25 5.12 6.98
C HIS A 56 11.91 6.40 7.46
N ALA A 57 13.05 6.74 6.86
CA ALA A 57 13.80 7.95 7.15
C ALA A 57 13.58 8.97 6.04
N SER A 58 13.36 10.23 6.43
CA SER A 58 13.56 11.33 5.50
C SER A 58 15.02 11.40 5.06
N GLU A 59 15.28 12.01 3.89
CA GLU A 59 16.63 12.19 3.36
C GLU A 59 17.60 12.81 4.39
N LEU A 60 17.11 13.77 5.18
CA LEU A 60 17.88 14.42 6.25
C LEU A 60 18.12 13.49 7.46
N GLY A 61 17.24 12.53 7.69
CA GLY A 61 17.35 11.54 8.77
C GLY A 61 18.32 10.39 8.45
N VAL A 62 18.45 10.02 7.17
CA VAL A 62 19.27 8.88 6.73
C VAL A 62 20.70 8.90 7.31
N PRO A 63 21.47 10.01 7.28
CA PRO A 63 22.81 10.05 7.86
C PRO A 63 22.83 9.79 9.38
N VAL A 64 21.80 10.24 10.11
CA VAL A 64 21.70 10.06 11.56
C VAL A 64 21.51 8.58 11.88
N TYR A 65 20.57 7.92 11.19
CA TYR A 65 20.30 6.49 11.36
C TYR A 65 21.50 5.63 10.94
N LYS A 66 22.14 5.94 9.80
CA LYS A 66 23.38 5.25 9.37
C LYS A 66 24.47 5.32 10.43
N SER A 67 24.62 6.46 11.12
CA SER A 67 25.62 6.64 12.17
C SER A 67 25.41 5.78 13.42
N VAL A 68 24.24 5.15 13.57
CA VAL A 68 23.92 4.23 14.68
C VAL A 68 23.57 2.82 14.18
N GLY A 69 24.09 2.45 13.00
CA GLY A 69 24.04 1.07 12.50
C GLY A 69 22.80 0.69 11.70
N TRP A 70 21.92 1.63 11.37
CA TRP A 70 20.83 1.37 10.43
C TRP A 70 21.35 1.33 9.00
N GLN A 71 20.77 0.45 8.20
CA GLN A 71 21.20 0.22 6.83
C GLN A 71 20.05 0.38 5.87
N GLN A 72 20.32 1.03 4.75
CA GLN A 72 19.31 1.31 3.75
C GLN A 72 19.02 0.07 2.90
N CYS A 73 17.75 -0.15 2.57
CA CYS A 73 17.34 -1.06 1.52
C CYS A 73 16.48 -0.26 0.54
N GLU A 74 16.94 -0.15 -0.70
CA GLU A 74 16.21 0.59 -1.72
C GLU A 74 14.91 -0.11 -2.07
N MET A 75 13.87 0.67 -2.28
CA MET A 75 12.58 0.19 -2.74
C MET A 75 12.24 0.90 -4.04
N GLN A 76 11.89 0.14 -5.07
CA GLN A 76 11.44 0.74 -6.33
C GLN A 76 10.07 1.39 -6.13
N MET A 77 9.86 2.54 -6.76
CA MET A 77 8.60 3.28 -6.82
C MET A 77 8.20 3.47 -8.28
N VAL A 78 6.89 3.57 -8.53
CA VAL A 78 6.36 3.90 -9.85
C VAL A 78 5.52 5.17 -9.73
N SER A 79 5.82 6.15 -10.58
CA SER A 79 5.00 7.35 -10.75
C SER A 79 4.37 7.34 -12.14
N ILE A 80 3.10 7.70 -12.24
CA ILE A 80 2.36 7.77 -13.50
C ILE A 80 1.91 9.21 -13.74
N ALA A 81 2.43 9.82 -14.80
CA ALA A 81 1.98 11.11 -15.30
C ALA A 81 0.75 10.93 -16.20
N THR A 82 -0.37 11.56 -15.86
CA THR A 82 -1.64 11.39 -16.60
C THR A 82 -2.52 12.62 -16.44
N ARG A 83 -3.65 12.68 -17.14
CA ARG A 83 -4.73 13.63 -16.87
C ARG A 83 -5.90 12.95 -16.18
N ALA A 84 -6.62 13.68 -15.35
CA ALA A 84 -7.82 13.16 -14.67
C ALA A 84 -8.84 12.54 -15.65
N VAL A 85 -9.05 13.17 -16.82
CA VAL A 85 -9.97 12.70 -17.87
C VAL A 85 -9.52 11.40 -18.56
N GLU A 86 -8.22 11.07 -18.50
CA GLU A 86 -7.69 9.86 -19.15
C GLU A 86 -7.90 8.63 -18.26
N ILE A 87 -8.12 8.83 -16.95
CA ILE A 87 -8.42 7.76 -15.98
C ILE A 87 -9.89 7.34 -16.09
N SER A 88 -10.80 8.26 -16.40
CA SER A 88 -12.23 7.97 -16.47
C SER A 88 -12.54 6.99 -17.60
N ASN A 89 -13.02 5.81 -17.25
CA ASN A 89 -13.51 4.85 -18.23
C ASN A 89 -14.99 5.13 -18.48
N GLY A 90 -15.33 5.67 -19.65
CA GLY A 90 -16.68 6.11 -20.02
C GLY A 90 -17.79 5.05 -20.03
N SER A 91 -17.56 3.85 -19.49
CA SER A 91 -18.50 2.72 -19.50
C SER A 91 -18.68 1.98 -18.16
N CYS A 92 -18.17 2.49 -17.04
CA CYS A 92 -18.26 1.80 -15.75
C CYS A 92 -19.26 2.47 -14.79
N SER A 93 -20.54 2.53 -15.18
CA SER A 93 -21.63 3.11 -14.36
C SER A 93 -22.19 2.18 -13.28
N ASP A 94 -21.72 0.93 -13.21
CA ASP A 94 -22.41 -0.10 -12.44
C ASP A 94 -21.58 -0.52 -11.22
N GLY A 95 -21.75 0.21 -10.13
CA GLY A 95 -21.22 -0.14 -8.81
C GLY A 95 -21.51 0.92 -7.76
N TYR A 96 -21.41 0.53 -6.50
CA TYR A 96 -21.56 1.41 -5.36
C TYR A 96 -20.18 1.87 -4.87
N VAL A 97 -20.03 3.19 -4.72
CA VAL A 97 -18.80 3.82 -4.23
C VAL A 97 -19.14 4.68 -3.02
N CYS A 98 -18.39 4.51 -1.93
CA CYS A 98 -18.60 5.26 -0.70
C CYS A 98 -17.29 5.51 0.06
N ASP A 99 -17.39 6.33 1.11
CA ASP A 99 -16.31 6.47 2.08
C ASP A 99 -16.20 5.21 2.94
N ILE A 100 -14.96 4.82 3.24
CA ILE A 100 -14.72 3.72 4.18
C ILE A 100 -15.09 4.19 5.59
N ASP A 101 -16.15 3.61 6.17
CA ASP A 101 -16.37 3.64 7.62
C ASP A 101 -15.58 2.51 8.28
N PHE A 102 -14.50 2.85 8.98
CA PHE A 102 -13.68 1.86 9.69
C PHE A 102 -14.33 1.30 10.96
N ASN A 103 -15.43 1.92 11.43
CA ASN A 103 -16.22 1.37 12.53
C ASN A 103 -17.28 0.38 12.02
N ASP A 104 -17.58 0.38 10.73
CA ASP A 104 -18.47 -0.59 10.11
C ASP A 104 -17.71 -1.92 9.89
N ALA A 105 -18.18 -2.98 10.55
CA ALA A 105 -17.56 -4.30 10.52
C ALA A 105 -17.52 -4.91 9.11
N GLN A 106 -18.51 -4.60 8.26
CA GLN A 106 -18.55 -5.09 6.88
C GLN A 106 -17.50 -4.38 6.03
N HIS A 107 -17.44 -3.05 6.08
CA HIS A 107 -16.40 -2.28 5.38
C HIS A 107 -15.00 -2.78 5.76
N LEU A 108 -14.77 -2.97 7.05
CA LEU A 108 -13.49 -3.42 7.56
C LEU A 108 -13.15 -4.85 7.12
N SER A 109 -14.11 -5.78 7.12
CA SER A 109 -13.93 -7.14 6.61
C SER A 109 -13.54 -7.14 5.12
N LEU A 110 -14.16 -6.27 4.30
CA LEU A 110 -13.84 -6.14 2.88
C LEU A 110 -12.44 -5.54 2.66
N VAL A 111 -12.08 -4.49 3.41
CA VAL A 111 -10.74 -3.87 3.35
C VAL A 111 -9.67 -4.87 3.74
N LYS A 112 -9.82 -5.57 4.87
CA LYS A 112 -8.86 -6.59 5.35
C LYS A 112 -8.68 -7.70 4.32
N ALA A 113 -9.77 -8.25 3.77
CA ALA A 113 -9.70 -9.32 2.78
C ALA A 113 -8.94 -8.89 1.50
N CYS A 114 -9.21 -7.69 0.99
CA CYS A 114 -8.48 -7.11 -0.14
C CYS A 114 -7.00 -6.87 0.19
N HIS A 115 -6.70 -6.30 1.36
CA HIS A 115 -5.35 -6.03 1.82
C HIS A 115 -4.53 -7.31 1.93
N ASP A 116 -5.08 -8.36 2.56
CA ASP A 116 -4.38 -9.62 2.80
C ASP A 116 -4.03 -10.34 1.48
N LEU A 117 -4.90 -10.26 0.46
CA LEU A 117 -4.61 -10.76 -0.89
C LEU A 117 -3.38 -10.08 -1.51
N PHE A 118 -3.29 -8.74 -1.38
CA PHE A 118 -2.17 -7.98 -1.92
C PHE A 118 -0.90 -8.17 -1.09
N ALA A 119 -1.00 -8.16 0.24
CA ALA A 119 0.12 -8.36 1.14
C ALA A 119 0.81 -9.70 0.91
N ALA A 120 0.05 -10.73 0.51
CA ALA A 120 0.61 -12.03 0.13
C ALA A 120 1.37 -12.02 -1.23
N SER A 121 1.25 -10.97 -2.04
CA SER A 121 1.84 -10.91 -3.40
C SER A 121 3.30 -10.44 -3.43
N PHE A 122 3.83 -9.86 -2.34
CA PHE A 122 5.17 -9.29 -2.33
C PHE A 122 5.83 -9.38 -0.95
N ILE A 123 7.16 -9.51 -0.96
CA ILE A 123 7.99 -9.63 0.23
C ILE A 123 8.09 -8.25 0.89
N GLY A 124 8.08 -8.22 2.23
CA GLY A 124 8.20 -6.97 3.00
C GLY A 124 6.87 -6.25 3.28
N SER A 125 5.74 -6.81 2.84
CA SER A 125 4.43 -6.35 3.30
C SER A 125 4.22 -6.62 4.80
N PHE A 126 3.35 -5.82 5.42
CA PHE A 126 2.94 -6.05 6.81
C PHE A 126 1.65 -6.82 6.84
N LEU A 127 1.67 -7.97 7.48
CA LEU A 127 0.44 -8.52 8.01
C LEU A 127 -0.05 -7.59 9.13
N ARG A 128 -1.21 -6.97 8.92
CA ARG A 128 -1.86 -6.11 9.91
C ARG A 128 -2.61 -7.00 10.90
N VAL A 129 -1.85 -7.56 11.84
CA VAL A 129 -2.42 -8.32 12.95
C VAL A 129 -3.12 -7.37 13.92
N ASP A 130 -4.33 -7.76 14.32
CA ASP A 130 -5.11 -7.03 15.31
C ASP A 130 -4.35 -6.99 16.65
N GLY A 131 -4.64 -6.00 17.49
CA GLY A 131 -4.02 -5.88 18.81
C GLY A 131 -4.24 -7.13 19.67
N LEU A 132 -3.63 -7.16 20.86
CA LEU A 132 -3.81 -8.26 21.84
C LEU A 132 -5.29 -8.54 22.17
N ASP A 133 -6.19 -7.59 21.90
CA ASP A 133 -7.63 -7.65 22.16
C ASP A 133 -8.50 -7.80 20.88
N ASN A 134 -7.94 -8.12 19.71
CA ASN A 134 -8.68 -8.21 18.43
C ASN A 134 -9.52 -6.96 18.10
N ASP A 135 -9.00 -5.76 18.37
CA ASP A 135 -9.76 -4.51 18.24
C ASP A 135 -9.67 -3.83 16.86
N ASP A 136 -8.98 -4.43 15.90
CA ASP A 136 -8.60 -3.82 14.62
C ASP A 136 -7.90 -2.45 14.75
N PHE A 137 -7.08 -2.26 15.80
CA PHE A 137 -6.49 -0.96 16.16
C PHE A 137 -5.87 -0.22 14.97
N TYR A 138 -5.08 -0.92 14.16
CA TYR A 138 -4.41 -0.32 13.00
C TYR A 138 -5.41 0.33 12.03
N TRP A 139 -6.48 -0.39 11.68
CA TRP A 139 -7.46 0.13 10.73
C TRP A 139 -8.34 1.20 11.35
N LYS A 140 -8.88 0.96 12.54
CA LYS A 140 -9.80 1.90 13.21
C LYS A 140 -9.07 3.16 13.65
N ASN A 141 -8.02 3.01 14.44
CA ASN A 141 -7.36 4.13 15.11
C ASN A 141 -6.26 4.75 14.26
N TYR A 142 -5.50 3.97 13.48
CA TYR A 142 -4.36 4.54 12.76
C TYR A 142 -4.75 5.02 11.35
N VAL A 143 -5.40 4.16 10.56
CA VAL A 143 -5.85 4.52 9.19
C VAL A 143 -7.12 5.36 9.22
N GLY A 144 -8.09 5.00 10.07
CA GLY A 144 -9.41 5.62 10.14
C GLY A 144 -9.44 7.00 10.81
N THR A 145 -8.50 7.31 11.72
CA THR A 145 -8.49 8.59 12.46
C THR A 145 -7.35 9.55 12.12
N GLN A 146 -6.70 9.41 10.95
CA GLN A 146 -5.59 10.30 10.55
C GLN A 146 -5.96 11.78 10.75
N ASN A 147 -5.30 12.42 11.72
CA ASN A 147 -5.55 13.80 12.15
C ASN A 147 -4.54 14.81 11.58
N ASP A 148 -3.69 14.39 10.64
CA ASP A 148 -2.74 15.29 10.01
C ASP A 148 -3.49 16.30 9.11
N PRO A 149 -3.45 17.61 9.42
CA PRO A 149 -4.15 18.61 8.61
C PRO A 149 -3.43 18.93 7.30
N ARG A 150 -2.18 18.46 7.09
CA ARG A 150 -1.36 18.81 5.91
C ARG A 150 -1.87 18.18 4.60
N PRO A 151 -2.22 16.87 4.55
CA PRO A 151 -2.84 16.28 3.37
C PRO A 151 -4.36 16.47 3.31
N VAL A 152 -4.91 16.34 2.11
CA VAL A 152 -6.32 15.99 1.88
C VAL A 152 -6.36 14.52 1.49
N THR A 153 -7.03 13.70 2.29
CA THR A 153 -7.05 12.24 2.11
C THR A 153 -8.40 11.76 1.61
N ALA A 154 -8.40 10.87 0.62
CA ALA A 154 -9.56 10.10 0.19
C ALA A 154 -9.40 8.64 0.61
N ARG A 155 -10.47 8.06 1.17
CA ARG A 155 -10.56 6.66 1.59
C ARG A 155 -11.86 6.12 1.02
N ILE A 156 -11.77 5.42 -0.10
CA ILE A 156 -12.93 5.04 -0.90
C ILE A 156 -13.04 3.52 -0.93
N LEU A 157 -14.25 3.01 -0.69
CA LEU A 157 -14.66 1.63 -0.91
C LEU A 157 -15.49 1.55 -2.20
N TYR A 158 -15.26 0.51 -2.98
CA TYR A 158 -16.01 0.17 -4.18
C TYR A 158 -16.57 -1.25 -4.05
N THR A 159 -17.80 -1.43 -4.49
CA THR A 159 -18.42 -2.74 -4.70
C THR A 159 -19.19 -2.74 -6.02
N SER A 160 -19.15 -3.82 -6.79
CA SER A 160 -19.94 -3.95 -8.03
C SER A 160 -21.43 -4.20 -7.80
N CYS A 161 -21.88 -4.21 -6.53
CA CYS A 161 -23.27 -4.50 -6.20
C CYS A 161 -24.18 -3.39 -6.75
N LYS A 162 -25.07 -3.75 -7.69
CA LYS A 162 -25.94 -2.78 -8.38
C LYS A 162 -27.11 -2.26 -7.53
N THR A 163 -27.33 -2.83 -6.34
CA THR A 163 -28.53 -2.58 -5.53
C THR A 163 -28.23 -1.79 -4.26
N GLN A 164 -28.14 -0.45 -4.37
CA GLN A 164 -28.20 0.53 -3.27
C GLN A 164 -27.22 0.40 -2.08
N LYS A 165 -27.09 1.52 -1.35
CA LYS A 165 -26.25 1.79 -0.17
C LYS A 165 -26.27 0.75 0.97
N ASN A 166 -27.23 -0.16 1.00
CA ASN A 166 -27.46 -1.11 2.10
C ASN A 166 -27.42 -2.59 1.68
N ALA A 167 -27.14 -2.92 0.41
CA ALA A 167 -26.97 -4.32 0.04
C ALA A 167 -25.56 -4.79 0.40
N SER A 168 -25.49 -5.84 1.23
CA SER A 168 -24.25 -6.55 1.47
C SER A 168 -23.71 -7.11 0.17
N PRO A 169 -22.42 -6.87 -0.17
CA PRO A 169 -21.77 -7.50 -1.30
C PRO A 169 -21.95 -9.03 -1.26
N GLN A 170 -22.10 -9.65 -2.43
CA GLN A 170 -22.36 -11.08 -2.58
C GLN A 170 -21.16 -11.80 -3.19
N ILE A 171 -21.17 -13.14 -3.11
CA ILE A 171 -20.19 -13.97 -3.83
C ILE A 171 -20.23 -13.64 -5.33
N GLY A 172 -19.06 -13.41 -5.92
CA GLY A 172 -18.91 -13.00 -7.32
C GLY A 172 -18.80 -11.48 -7.52
N ASP A 173 -19.20 -10.67 -6.52
CA ASP A 173 -19.02 -9.22 -6.61
C ASP A 173 -17.54 -8.85 -6.60
N THR A 174 -17.22 -7.83 -7.39
CA THR A 174 -15.94 -7.14 -7.33
C THR A 174 -15.99 -6.15 -6.19
N ILE A 175 -14.96 -6.17 -5.36
CA ILE A 175 -14.75 -5.19 -4.30
C ILE A 175 -13.38 -4.56 -4.46
N GLY A 176 -13.21 -3.38 -3.92
CA GLY A 176 -11.91 -2.76 -3.86
C GLY A 176 -11.92 -1.53 -3.00
N TYR A 177 -10.74 -1.05 -2.65
CA TYR A 177 -10.60 0.20 -1.94
C TYR A 177 -9.34 0.92 -2.38
N ILE A 178 -9.36 2.23 -2.19
CA ILE A 178 -8.19 3.10 -2.40
C ILE A 178 -8.05 4.04 -1.21
N ILE A 179 -6.81 4.23 -0.78
CA ILE A 179 -6.41 5.30 0.13
C ILE A 179 -5.35 6.12 -0.60
N CYS A 180 -5.65 7.39 -0.84
CA CYS A 180 -4.72 8.30 -1.45
C CYS A 180 -4.81 9.69 -0.85
N GLU A 181 -3.74 10.46 -1.02
CA GLU A 181 -3.65 11.80 -0.46
C GLU A 181 -2.94 12.76 -1.41
N ALA A 182 -3.30 14.03 -1.32
CA ALA A 182 -2.56 15.13 -1.93
C ALA A 182 -2.23 16.17 -0.86
N MET A 183 -1.01 16.70 -0.89
CA MET A 183 -0.62 17.73 0.06
C MET A 183 -1.41 19.01 -0.22
N ARG A 184 -2.01 19.62 0.80
CA ARG A 184 -2.71 20.91 0.65
C ARG A 184 -1.80 21.99 0.09
N PHE A 185 -0.53 21.95 0.45
CA PHE A 185 0.49 22.85 -0.10
C PHE A 185 0.58 22.72 -1.62
N ASP A 186 0.62 21.50 -2.15
CA ASP A 186 0.67 21.24 -3.59
C ASP A 186 -0.63 21.69 -4.24
N LEU A 187 -1.80 21.34 -3.67
CA LEU A 187 -3.10 21.77 -4.20
C LEU A 187 -3.25 23.29 -4.28
N LYS A 188 -2.66 24.04 -3.36
CA LYS A 188 -2.74 25.51 -3.29
C LYS A 188 -1.73 26.22 -4.19
N ASN A 189 -0.50 25.71 -4.26
CA ASN A 189 0.64 26.45 -4.80
C ASN A 189 1.21 25.86 -6.10
N THR A 190 0.66 24.76 -6.62
CA THR A 190 1.13 24.17 -7.88
C THR A 190 0.88 25.14 -9.03
N PRO A 191 1.91 25.56 -9.78
CA PRO A 191 1.75 26.44 -10.92
C PRO A 191 0.84 25.84 -12.00
N PRO A 192 0.20 26.68 -12.84
CA PRO A 192 -0.49 26.19 -14.03
C PRO A 192 0.42 25.27 -14.85
N ASN A 193 -0.12 24.13 -15.33
CA ASN A 193 0.61 23.11 -16.10
C ASN A 193 1.70 22.33 -15.35
N THR A 194 1.78 22.42 -14.02
CA THR A 194 2.59 21.48 -13.22
C THR A 194 1.71 20.34 -12.72
N PRO A 195 2.12 19.06 -12.85
CA PRO A 195 1.33 17.95 -12.36
C PRO A 195 1.11 18.02 -10.85
N ILE A 196 -0.14 17.85 -10.42
CA ILE A 196 -0.49 17.71 -9.01
C ILE A 196 -0.13 16.30 -8.57
N LYS A 197 0.69 16.20 -7.52
CA LYS A 197 1.11 14.92 -6.97
C LYS A 197 0.02 14.34 -6.09
N ILE A 198 -0.37 13.10 -6.38
CA ILE A 198 -1.28 12.31 -5.56
C ILE A 198 -0.53 11.04 -5.15
N GLN A 199 -0.36 10.85 -3.86
CA GLN A 199 0.23 9.63 -3.32
C GLN A 199 -0.85 8.57 -3.19
N VAL A 200 -0.74 7.48 -3.94
CA VAL A 200 -1.57 6.28 -3.78
C VAL A 200 -0.91 5.40 -2.72
N LYS A 201 -1.49 5.40 -1.52
CA LYS A 201 -0.96 4.66 -0.36
C LYS A 201 -1.36 3.19 -0.44
N ASP A 202 -2.66 2.98 -0.67
CA ASP A 202 -3.30 1.67 -0.79
C ASP A 202 -4.20 1.66 -2.02
N LEU A 203 -4.13 0.60 -2.82
CA LEU A 203 -5.05 0.33 -3.92
C LEU A 203 -5.18 -1.18 -4.08
N CYS A 204 -6.31 -1.73 -3.61
CA CYS A 204 -6.58 -3.15 -3.72
C CYS A 204 -7.94 -3.40 -4.36
N VAL A 205 -8.00 -4.42 -5.21
CA VAL A 205 -9.24 -4.88 -5.84
C VAL A 205 -9.27 -6.40 -5.86
N ALA A 206 -10.42 -7.00 -5.62
CA ALA A 206 -10.58 -8.44 -5.57
C ALA A 206 -12.02 -8.85 -5.91
N LYS A 207 -12.24 -10.15 -6.08
CA LYS A 207 -13.58 -10.73 -6.22
C LYS A 207 -13.93 -11.56 -5.00
N ILE A 208 -15.14 -11.40 -4.48
CA ILE A 208 -15.62 -12.19 -3.35
C ILE A 208 -15.78 -13.65 -3.79
N SER A 209 -15.13 -14.55 -3.06
CA SER A 209 -15.15 -15.99 -3.33
C SER A 209 -16.03 -16.76 -2.35
N ALA A 210 -16.06 -16.32 -1.09
CA ALA A 210 -16.92 -16.85 -0.06
C ALA A 210 -17.12 -15.82 1.05
N GLN A 211 -18.24 -15.93 1.76
CA GLN A 211 -18.52 -15.17 2.98
C GLN A 211 -18.86 -16.17 4.08
N GLU A 212 -18.11 -16.13 5.17
CA GLU A 212 -18.46 -16.88 6.37
C GLU A 212 -19.55 -16.10 7.12
N MET A 213 -20.61 -16.78 7.55
CA MET A 213 -21.59 -16.16 8.45
C MET A 213 -21.11 -16.34 9.89
N SER A 214 -20.91 -15.25 10.63
CA SER A 214 -20.66 -15.33 12.06
C SER A 214 -21.94 -15.73 12.79
N ASN A 215 -21.88 -16.80 13.59
CA ASN A 215 -22.97 -17.24 14.47
C ASN A 215 -23.01 -16.45 15.81
N SER A 216 -22.30 -15.32 15.91
CA SER A 216 -22.28 -14.50 17.12
C SER A 216 -23.63 -13.81 17.33
N SER A 217 -24.23 -14.05 18.50
CA SER A 217 -25.50 -13.47 18.96
C SER A 217 -25.40 -11.99 19.38
N GLY A 218 -24.25 -11.34 19.19
CA GLY A 218 -24.06 -9.89 19.32
C GLY A 218 -24.08 -9.22 17.94
N GLY A 219 -24.61 -7.99 17.86
CA GLY A 219 -25.00 -7.29 16.62
C GLY A 219 -23.94 -7.07 15.53
N ASP A 220 -22.69 -7.51 15.70
CA ASP A 220 -21.62 -7.40 14.70
C ASP A 220 -21.59 -8.65 13.81
N LYS A 221 -22.40 -8.62 12.73
CA LYS A 221 -22.61 -9.76 11.82
C LYS A 221 -21.72 -9.73 10.56
N ALA A 222 -20.44 -9.40 10.68
CA ALA A 222 -19.51 -9.61 9.57
C ALA A 222 -18.64 -10.83 9.89
N GLY A 223 -18.87 -11.97 9.21
CA GLY A 223 -17.87 -13.05 9.24
C GLY A 223 -16.73 -12.78 8.26
N ALA A 224 -15.76 -13.69 8.23
CA ALA A 224 -14.59 -13.53 7.38
C ALA A 224 -14.98 -13.53 5.89
N THR A 225 -14.55 -12.50 5.16
CA THR A 225 -14.69 -12.45 3.70
C THR A 225 -13.46 -13.10 3.06
N LYS A 226 -13.68 -14.06 2.17
CA LYS A 226 -12.62 -14.62 1.32
C LYS A 226 -12.72 -14.03 -0.07
N VAL A 227 -11.56 -13.74 -0.65
CA VAL A 227 -11.45 -13.09 -1.96
C VAL A 227 -10.48 -13.84 -2.86
N LEU A 228 -10.55 -13.54 -4.16
CA LEU A 228 -9.64 -14.04 -5.18
C LEU A 228 -9.30 -12.95 -6.20
N ALA A 229 -8.19 -13.15 -6.91
CA ALA A 229 -7.67 -12.21 -7.89
C ALA A 229 -8.64 -11.96 -9.05
N LEU A 230 -8.61 -10.72 -9.56
CA LEU A 230 -9.34 -10.33 -10.77
C LEU A 230 -8.52 -10.60 -12.03
N SER A 231 -9.19 -10.74 -13.18
CA SER A 231 -8.52 -10.66 -14.49
C SER A 231 -8.07 -9.22 -14.79
N PRO A 232 -7.13 -8.98 -15.73
CA PRO A 232 -6.67 -7.62 -16.05
C PRO A 232 -7.80 -6.66 -16.48
N PRO A 233 -8.80 -7.05 -17.31
CA PRO A 233 -9.93 -6.19 -17.62
C PRO A 233 -10.76 -5.78 -16.39
N GLU A 234 -11.05 -6.73 -15.50
CA GLU A 234 -11.83 -6.47 -14.28
C GLU A 234 -11.04 -5.60 -13.30
N PHE A 235 -9.74 -5.86 -13.16
CA PHE A 235 -8.83 -5.06 -12.36
C PHE A 235 -8.80 -3.62 -12.88
N PHE A 236 -8.62 -3.43 -14.19
CA PHE A 236 -8.60 -2.12 -14.83
C PHE A 236 -9.89 -1.32 -14.58
N ALA A 237 -11.05 -1.98 -14.77
CA ALA A 237 -12.35 -1.36 -14.54
C ALA A 237 -12.49 -0.86 -13.09
N ALA A 238 -12.17 -1.72 -12.11
CA ALA A 238 -12.30 -1.39 -10.69
C ALA A 238 -11.34 -0.28 -10.24
N ILE A 239 -10.07 -0.32 -10.64
CA ILE A 239 -9.11 0.73 -10.25
C ILE A 239 -9.43 2.08 -10.89
N SER A 240 -10.01 2.09 -12.09
CA SER A 240 -10.37 3.34 -12.77
C SER A 240 -11.48 4.07 -12.00
N ILE A 241 -12.52 3.35 -11.57
CA ILE A 241 -13.61 3.89 -10.73
C ILE A 241 -13.05 4.42 -9.40
N LEU A 242 -12.19 3.63 -8.74
CA LEU A 242 -11.59 3.99 -7.45
C LEU A 242 -10.73 5.25 -7.57
N LEU A 243 -9.82 5.30 -8.55
CA LEU A 243 -8.93 6.44 -8.78
C LEU A 243 -9.73 7.69 -9.15
N GLU A 244 -10.63 7.60 -10.12
CA GLU A 244 -11.48 8.73 -10.54
C GLU A 244 -12.25 9.30 -9.34
N THR A 245 -12.90 8.44 -8.56
CA THR A 245 -13.69 8.87 -7.40
C THR A 245 -12.82 9.50 -6.31
N ALA A 246 -11.67 8.89 -6.01
CA ALA A 246 -10.78 9.39 -4.98
C ALA A 246 -10.15 10.74 -5.35
N ILE A 247 -9.74 10.90 -6.61
CA ILE A 247 -9.23 12.15 -7.17
C ILE A 247 -10.31 13.24 -7.08
N ALA A 248 -11.53 12.94 -7.55
CA ALA A 248 -12.66 13.88 -7.46
C ALA A 248 -12.94 14.27 -6.00
N LYS A 249 -12.89 13.32 -5.06
CA LYS A 249 -13.07 13.59 -3.62
C LYS A 249 -11.98 14.51 -3.06
N ILE A 250 -10.71 14.30 -3.38
CA ILE A 250 -9.59 15.15 -2.93
C ILE A 250 -9.85 16.60 -3.35
N PHE A 251 -10.13 16.83 -4.64
CA PHE A 251 -10.36 18.17 -5.16
C PHE A 251 -11.63 18.81 -4.56
N ASN A 252 -12.74 18.08 -4.54
CA ASN A 252 -14.01 18.59 -3.98
C ASN A 252 -13.88 18.97 -2.51
N THR A 253 -13.14 18.19 -1.72
CA THR A 253 -12.88 18.49 -0.30
C THR A 253 -12.06 19.78 -0.17
N PHE A 254 -10.94 19.87 -0.89
CA PHE A 254 -10.07 21.03 -0.85
C PHE A 254 -10.80 22.33 -1.26
N PHE A 255 -11.57 22.30 -2.35
CA PHE A 255 -12.26 23.49 -2.85
C PHE A 255 -13.43 23.92 -1.95
N LYS A 256 -14.19 22.97 -1.40
CA LYS A 256 -15.26 23.28 -0.43
C LYS A 256 -14.73 23.99 0.81
N GLU A 257 -13.59 23.55 1.33
CA GLU A 257 -12.98 24.14 2.52
C GLU A 257 -12.36 25.53 2.27
N ASN A 258 -11.83 25.79 1.07
CA ASN A 258 -11.06 27.02 0.81
C ASN A 258 -11.86 28.18 0.22
N ASN A 259 -12.99 27.94 -0.45
CA ASN A 259 -13.64 29.02 -1.20
C ASN A 259 -15.05 29.42 -0.76
N GLY A 260 -15.83 28.62 -0.02
CA GLY A 260 -17.22 28.98 0.39
C GLY A 260 -18.22 29.28 -0.74
N ASN A 261 -17.71 29.49 -1.96
CA ASN A 261 -18.34 29.70 -3.24
C ASN A 261 -17.85 28.57 -4.14
N SER A 262 -18.81 27.85 -4.68
CA SER A 262 -18.69 26.74 -5.63
C SER A 262 -18.19 27.21 -7.00
N ASP A 263 -17.09 27.95 -7.05
CA ASP A 263 -16.38 28.15 -8.30
C ASP A 263 -15.63 26.85 -8.61
N ASN A 264 -16.38 25.88 -9.17
CA ASN A 264 -15.96 24.59 -9.71
C ASN A 264 -14.94 24.69 -10.86
N ARG A 265 -14.21 25.80 -10.97
CA ARG A 265 -13.35 26.14 -12.12
C ARG A 265 -12.15 25.20 -12.30
N GLY A 266 -11.88 24.30 -11.34
CA GLY A 266 -10.74 23.38 -11.40
C GLY A 266 -11.01 22.04 -12.09
N PHE A 267 -12.17 21.40 -11.84
CA PHE A 267 -12.38 20.00 -12.25
C PHE A 267 -13.15 19.84 -13.56
N GLU A 268 -14.00 20.81 -13.92
CA GLU A 268 -14.93 20.70 -15.04
C GLU A 268 -14.26 20.59 -16.43
N ASN A 269 -12.95 20.85 -16.54
CA ASN A 269 -12.25 20.82 -17.83
C ASN A 269 -11.33 19.61 -18.06
N GLY A 270 -11.22 18.64 -17.15
CA GLY A 270 -10.46 17.40 -17.41
C GLY A 270 -8.97 17.58 -17.75
N THR A 271 -8.44 18.79 -17.64
CA THR A 271 -7.07 19.17 -18.07
C THR A 271 -6.04 19.10 -16.94
N ILE A 272 -6.47 18.81 -15.71
CA ILE A 272 -5.56 18.70 -14.57
C ILE A 272 -4.55 17.60 -14.86
N GLN A 273 -3.28 17.98 -14.94
CA GLN A 273 -2.17 17.05 -14.97
C GLN A 273 -1.96 16.49 -13.57
N LEU A 274 -1.81 15.18 -13.49
CA LEU A 274 -1.62 14.41 -12.27
C LEU A 274 -0.31 13.65 -12.34
N MET A 275 0.31 13.49 -11.19
CA MET A 275 1.39 12.54 -10.98
C MET A 275 0.93 11.57 -9.88
N LEU A 276 0.50 10.37 -10.27
CA LEU A 276 0.09 9.32 -9.34
C LEU A 276 1.32 8.56 -8.88
N ASN A 277 1.69 8.72 -7.61
CA ASN A 277 2.85 8.07 -7.03
C ASN A 277 2.42 6.82 -6.27
N PHE A 278 2.91 5.67 -6.69
CA PHE A 278 2.73 4.39 -6.01
C PHE A 278 3.97 4.12 -5.16
N SER A 279 3.78 4.08 -3.84
CA SER A 279 4.87 4.02 -2.86
C SER A 279 5.79 2.81 -3.09
N ALA A 280 5.28 1.68 -3.57
CA ALA A 280 6.08 0.49 -3.84
C ALA A 280 5.73 -0.11 -5.20
N ALA A 281 6.73 -0.27 -6.07
CA ALA A 281 6.56 -0.86 -7.38
C ALA A 281 6.03 -2.30 -7.32
N ALA A 282 6.31 -3.06 -6.25
CA ALA A 282 5.75 -4.40 -6.09
C ALA A 282 4.21 -4.41 -5.90
N VAL A 283 3.59 -3.31 -5.48
CA VAL A 283 2.12 -3.15 -5.38
C VAL A 283 1.51 -2.92 -6.78
N PHE A 284 2.26 -2.23 -7.64
CA PHE A 284 1.85 -1.90 -9.00
C PHE A 284 2.97 -2.19 -10.00
N PRO A 285 3.35 -3.48 -10.18
CA PRO A 285 4.57 -3.86 -10.89
C PRO A 285 4.44 -3.63 -12.39
N PRO A 286 5.54 -3.33 -13.12
CA PRO A 286 5.49 -3.07 -14.56
C PRO A 286 4.73 -4.13 -15.38
N ALA A 287 4.83 -5.41 -15.02
CA ALA A 287 4.08 -6.49 -15.67
C ALA A 287 2.55 -6.38 -15.50
N LEU A 288 2.07 -5.92 -14.34
CA LEU A 288 0.66 -5.58 -14.14
C LEU A 288 0.30 -4.40 -15.03
N ILE A 289 1.09 -3.33 -15.00
CA ILE A 289 0.84 -2.11 -15.78
C ILE A 289 0.75 -2.43 -17.28
N ASP A 290 1.69 -3.20 -17.81
CA ASP A 290 1.69 -3.64 -19.20
C ASP A 290 0.48 -4.51 -19.56
N SER A 291 -0.01 -5.32 -18.62
CA SER A 291 -1.23 -6.11 -18.81
C SER A 291 -2.47 -5.22 -18.84
N LEU A 292 -2.49 -4.13 -18.05
CA LEU A 292 -3.58 -3.14 -18.06
C LEU A 292 -3.57 -2.31 -19.34
N VAL A 293 -2.38 -1.94 -19.86
CA VAL A 293 -2.26 -1.23 -21.15
C VAL A 293 -2.86 -2.06 -22.30
N LYS A 294 -2.61 -3.38 -22.32
CA LYS A 294 -3.17 -4.29 -23.34
C LYS A 294 -4.70 -4.34 -23.37
N VAL A 295 -5.36 -3.97 -22.28
CA VAL A 295 -6.84 -3.95 -22.17
C VAL A 295 -7.43 -2.54 -22.25
N GLY A 296 -6.63 -1.55 -22.67
CA GLY A 296 -7.10 -0.19 -23.00
C GLY A 296 -6.71 0.89 -22.00
N ALA A 297 -5.91 0.58 -20.97
CA ALA A 297 -5.43 1.58 -20.00
C ALA A 297 -4.28 2.42 -20.58
N ASN A 298 -4.52 3.18 -21.65
CA ASN A 298 -3.46 3.92 -22.36
C ASN A 298 -2.76 4.97 -21.48
N TRP A 299 -3.43 5.50 -20.46
CA TRP A 299 -2.82 6.41 -19.50
C TRP A 299 -1.70 5.77 -18.67
N LEU A 300 -1.66 4.44 -18.63
CA LEU A 300 -0.59 3.65 -18.05
C LEU A 300 0.54 3.32 -19.04
N ALA A 301 0.58 3.88 -20.24
CA ALA A 301 1.62 3.58 -21.24
C ALA A 301 3.04 3.95 -20.74
N LYS A 302 4.07 3.35 -21.33
CA LYS A 302 5.47 3.42 -20.82
C LYS A 302 6.00 4.86 -20.77
N GLU A 303 5.64 5.68 -21.75
CA GLU A 303 5.97 7.09 -21.87
C GLU A 303 5.43 7.95 -20.71
N ASN A 304 4.40 7.47 -20.01
CA ASN A 304 3.79 8.15 -18.88
C ASN A 304 4.40 7.71 -17.53
N ARG A 305 5.33 6.76 -17.53
CA ARG A 305 5.87 6.16 -16.30
C ARG A 305 7.21 6.76 -15.95
N LEU A 306 7.41 6.97 -14.65
CA LEU A 306 8.70 7.27 -14.07
C LEU A 306 8.98 6.27 -12.95
N GLU A 307 9.97 5.41 -13.17
CA GLU A 307 10.48 4.48 -12.17
C GLU A 307 11.59 5.16 -11.37
N THR A 308 11.44 5.21 -10.05
CA THR A 308 12.41 5.82 -9.13
C THR A 308 12.71 4.87 -7.98
N THR A 309 13.67 5.23 -7.13
CA THR A 309 13.97 4.49 -5.90
C THR A 309 13.70 5.35 -4.68
N ASP A 310 13.02 4.78 -3.70
CA ASP A 310 12.92 5.33 -2.35
C ASP A 310 14.12 4.86 -1.53
N SER A 311 14.96 5.83 -1.13
CA SER A 311 16.12 5.61 -0.27
C SER A 311 15.82 5.71 1.22
N GLY A 312 14.58 5.99 1.61
CA GLY A 312 14.18 6.21 2.99
C GLY A 312 14.06 4.93 3.81
N TRP A 313 13.85 3.77 3.19
CA TRP A 313 13.68 2.52 3.93
C TRP A 313 14.98 2.03 4.57
N MET A 314 14.94 1.87 5.90
CA MET A 314 16.08 1.46 6.69
C MET A 314 15.75 0.28 7.59
N PHE A 315 16.76 -0.60 7.72
CA PHE A 315 16.70 -1.87 8.43
C PHE A 315 17.84 -1.96 9.42
N LYS A 316 17.59 -2.62 10.56
CA LYS A 316 18.61 -2.92 11.55
C LYS A 316 18.37 -4.30 12.16
N PHE A 317 19.41 -5.11 12.24
CA PHE A 317 19.38 -6.36 12.99
C PHE A 317 19.50 -6.03 14.48
N VAL A 318 18.61 -6.61 15.28
CA VAL A 318 18.62 -6.42 16.73
C VAL A 318 19.73 -7.28 17.31
N GLU A 319 20.53 -6.73 18.24
CA GLU A 319 21.61 -7.46 18.89
C GLU A 319 21.08 -8.73 19.59
N GLY A 320 21.76 -9.87 19.38
CA GLY A 320 21.29 -11.19 19.82
C GLY A 320 20.20 -11.82 18.94
N GLY A 321 19.71 -11.11 17.93
CA GLY A 321 18.82 -11.65 16.90
C GLY A 321 19.56 -12.64 16.00
N GLY A 322 19.21 -13.93 16.07
CA GLY A 322 19.72 -14.96 15.16
C GLY A 322 19.22 -14.80 13.72
N SER A 323 19.58 -15.72 12.83
CA SER A 323 19.12 -15.71 11.43
C SER A 323 17.65 -16.15 11.29
N PHE A 324 17.00 -15.75 10.20
CA PHE A 324 15.65 -16.21 9.83
C PHE A 324 15.60 -16.62 8.37
N GLU A 325 14.54 -17.33 7.98
CA GLU A 325 14.38 -17.85 6.62
C GLU A 325 13.34 -17.03 5.86
N VAL A 326 13.67 -16.64 4.64
CA VAL A 326 12.75 -15.99 3.69
C VAL A 326 12.60 -16.89 2.48
N ALA A 327 11.37 -17.21 2.10
CA ALA A 327 11.08 -17.89 0.85
C ALA A 327 11.09 -16.86 -0.29
N VAL A 328 11.94 -17.06 -1.29
CA VAL A 328 12.01 -16.26 -2.52
C VAL A 328 11.67 -17.13 -3.72
N ALA A 329 11.26 -16.52 -4.82
CA ALA A 329 10.99 -17.26 -6.07
C ALA A 329 12.29 -17.92 -6.58
N GLY A 330 12.32 -19.25 -6.67
CA GLY A 330 13.44 -20.01 -7.23
C GLY A 330 13.19 -20.45 -8.68
N ARG A 331 14.21 -21.08 -9.27
CA ARG A 331 14.14 -21.58 -10.65
C ARG A 331 13.06 -22.68 -10.74
N SER A 332 12.35 -22.74 -11.86
CA SER A 332 11.30 -23.74 -12.13
C SER A 332 10.10 -23.74 -11.17
N GLY A 333 9.85 -22.62 -10.47
CA GLY A 333 8.68 -22.47 -9.59
C GLY A 333 8.85 -23.06 -8.19
N GLU A 334 9.99 -23.65 -7.86
CA GLU A 334 10.27 -24.05 -6.48
C GLU A 334 10.70 -22.83 -5.68
N ALA A 335 10.11 -22.61 -4.50
CA ALA A 335 10.56 -21.56 -3.61
C ALA A 335 11.97 -21.88 -3.10
N GLN A 336 12.90 -20.94 -3.28
CA GLN A 336 14.22 -21.02 -2.67
C GLN A 336 14.14 -20.41 -1.26
N THR A 337 14.64 -21.12 -0.26
CA THR A 337 14.79 -20.55 1.08
C THR A 337 16.14 -19.82 1.19
N VAL A 338 16.10 -18.53 1.52
CA VAL A 338 17.27 -17.71 1.83
C VAL A 338 17.36 -17.56 3.35
N VAL A 339 18.48 -17.97 3.93
CA VAL A 339 18.78 -17.70 5.34
C VAL A 339 19.35 -16.28 5.46
N VAL A 340 18.60 -15.41 6.13
CA VAL A 340 18.93 -14.00 6.37
C VAL A 340 19.53 -13.86 7.76
N GLY A 341 20.85 -13.64 7.81
CA GLY A 341 21.59 -13.33 9.04
C GLY A 341 22.20 -11.92 9.08
N ASP A 342 22.17 -11.22 7.95
CA ASP A 342 22.76 -9.89 7.78
C ASP A 342 22.01 -9.09 6.70
N ILE A 343 22.48 -7.87 6.46
CA ILE A 343 21.89 -6.95 5.49
C ILE A 343 22.07 -7.39 4.03
N GLU A 344 23.16 -8.10 3.70
CA GLU A 344 23.44 -8.52 2.33
C GLU A 344 22.50 -9.65 1.93
N ALA A 345 22.32 -10.62 2.82
CA ALA A 345 21.33 -11.67 2.70
C ALA A 345 19.90 -11.11 2.69
N LEU A 346 19.62 -10.08 3.51
CA LEU A 346 18.33 -9.39 3.48
C LEU A 346 18.08 -8.73 2.12
N ARG A 347 19.04 -7.94 1.61
CA ARG A 347 18.92 -7.31 0.28
C ARG A 347 18.75 -8.33 -0.84
N LYS A 348 19.42 -9.48 -0.75
CA LYS A 348 19.20 -10.58 -1.68
C LYS A 348 17.78 -11.15 -1.58
N ALA A 349 17.26 -11.30 -0.37
CA ALA A 349 15.91 -11.79 -0.13
C ALA A 349 14.82 -10.81 -0.59
N LEU A 350 15.08 -9.50 -0.45
CA LEU A 350 14.21 -8.41 -0.91
C LEU A 350 14.50 -7.98 -2.36
N GLY A 351 15.44 -8.64 -3.03
CA GLY A 351 15.85 -8.31 -4.40
C GLY A 351 14.77 -8.69 -5.42
N PRO A 352 14.88 -8.20 -6.66
CA PRO A 352 13.93 -8.52 -7.72
C PRO A 352 13.91 -10.03 -8.04
N VAL A 353 12.93 -10.45 -8.84
CA VAL A 353 12.86 -11.82 -9.36
C VAL A 353 14.19 -12.20 -10.02
N SER A 354 14.78 -13.31 -9.59
CA SER A 354 16.07 -13.78 -10.09
C SER A 354 16.00 -14.31 -11.53
N GLU A 355 17.14 -14.34 -12.22
CA GLU A 355 17.23 -14.87 -13.57
C GLU A 355 16.77 -16.34 -13.68
N GLY A 356 15.91 -16.60 -14.66
CA GLY A 356 15.32 -17.93 -14.89
C GLY A 356 14.17 -18.29 -13.92
N CYS A 357 13.70 -17.34 -13.12
CA CYS A 357 12.54 -17.48 -12.25
C CYS A 357 11.34 -16.69 -12.80
N GLU A 358 10.14 -17.20 -12.54
CA GLU A 358 8.87 -16.52 -12.79
C GLU A 358 8.01 -16.58 -11.54
N TYR A 359 7.22 -15.54 -11.30
CA TYR A 359 6.34 -15.45 -10.13
C TYR A 359 4.95 -14.94 -10.51
N GLY A 360 3.91 -15.71 -10.20
CA GLY A 360 2.53 -15.27 -10.44
C GLY A 360 2.14 -14.16 -9.47
N PHE A 361 1.69 -13.01 -9.99
CA PHE A 361 1.25 -11.89 -9.17
C PHE A 361 -0.14 -12.20 -8.57
N GLN A 362 -0.20 -12.48 -7.26
CA GLN A 362 -1.41 -13.05 -6.65
C GLN A 362 -2.62 -12.10 -6.66
N ALA A 363 -2.39 -10.80 -6.75
CA ALA A 363 -3.46 -9.80 -6.81
C ALA A 363 -4.14 -9.69 -8.20
N CYS A 364 -3.54 -10.20 -9.29
CA CYS A 364 -4.15 -10.17 -10.62
C CYS A 364 -3.88 -11.44 -11.42
N ASN A 365 -4.95 -12.17 -11.74
CA ASN A 365 -4.86 -13.44 -12.45
C ASN A 365 -4.29 -13.26 -13.87
N GLY A 366 -3.34 -14.11 -14.24
CA GLY A 366 -2.69 -14.07 -15.56
C GLY A 366 -1.50 -13.11 -15.66
N VAL A 367 -1.17 -12.36 -14.59
CA VAL A 367 0.04 -11.54 -14.53
C VAL A 367 1.19 -12.38 -13.97
N VAL A 368 2.29 -12.45 -14.72
CA VAL A 368 3.51 -13.17 -14.34
C VAL A 368 4.66 -12.18 -14.28
N LEU A 369 5.29 -12.07 -13.11
CA LEU A 369 6.51 -11.32 -12.89
C LEU A 369 7.71 -12.11 -13.43
N GLN A 370 8.49 -11.46 -14.29
CA GLN A 370 9.67 -12.00 -14.94
C GLN A 370 10.95 -11.56 -14.22
N ALA A 371 12.09 -12.12 -14.61
CA ALA A 371 13.40 -11.72 -14.08
C ALA A 371 13.57 -10.18 -14.10
N GLY A 372 14.05 -9.63 -12.98
CA GLY A 372 14.22 -8.18 -12.79
C GLY A 372 12.98 -7.47 -12.24
N ALA A 373 11.80 -8.10 -12.21
CA ALA A 373 10.61 -7.48 -11.64
C ALA A 373 10.74 -7.26 -10.12
N PRO A 374 10.25 -6.13 -9.58
CA PRO A 374 10.24 -5.89 -8.14
C PRO A 374 9.32 -6.87 -7.43
N THR A 375 9.84 -7.43 -6.33
CA THR A 375 9.09 -8.33 -5.41
C THR A 375 9.05 -7.78 -4.00
N PHE A 376 9.92 -6.81 -3.68
CA PHE A 376 9.91 -6.11 -2.41
C PHE A 376 9.03 -4.87 -2.49
N GLY A 377 8.10 -4.76 -1.56
CA GLY A 377 7.28 -3.58 -1.40
C GLY A 377 6.88 -3.40 0.05
N PHE A 378 7.00 -2.17 0.53
CA PHE A 378 6.44 -1.76 1.80
C PHE A 378 5.05 -1.17 1.54
N TYR A 379 4.04 -1.81 2.11
CA TYR A 379 2.65 -1.39 1.96
C TYR A 379 2.15 -0.78 3.27
N LYS A 380 2.07 0.56 3.33
CA LYS A 380 1.57 1.32 4.48
C LYS A 380 0.32 2.11 4.06
N SER A 381 -0.79 1.84 4.74
CA SER A 381 -2.10 2.41 4.41
C SER A 381 -2.34 3.75 5.13
N ASP A 382 -1.43 4.15 6.02
CA ASP A 382 -1.47 5.41 6.78
C ASP A 382 -0.33 6.37 6.38
N ALA A 383 -0.50 7.65 6.73
CA ALA A 383 0.52 8.68 6.53
C ALA A 383 1.47 8.78 7.73
N PHE A 384 2.75 9.04 7.45
CA PHE A 384 3.72 9.53 8.44
C PHE A 384 3.62 11.06 8.59
#